data_AF-A0AAU3AZA1-F1
#
_entry.id   AF-A0AAU3AZA1-F1
#
_cell.length_a   1.000
_cell.length_b   1.000
_cell.length_c   1.000
_cell.angle_alpha   90.00
_cell.angle_beta   90.00
_cell.angle_gamma   90.00
#
_symmetry.space_group_name_H-M   'P 1'
#
loop_
_entity.id
_entity.type
_entity.pdbx_description
1 polymer ?
#
loop_
_entity_poly.entity_id
_entity_poly.type
_entity_poly.pdbx_seq_one_letter_code
_entity_poly.pdbx_strand_id
1 'polypeptide(L)'
;MPAPPAHVPSSTSLNGAQWRRSSRSTGMNNCVEAAFLDAGLLAVRDSKRTAGPALLFGARAWHSFLSGLPVELDEAPDSRS
;
A
#
# COMPACT_ATOMS: atom_id res chain seq x y z
N MET A 1 12.75 13.13 -11.29
CA MET A 1 11.89 12.02 -11.74
C MET A 1 11.61 11.13 -10.53
N PRO A 2 10.35 10.81 -10.19
CA PRO A 2 10.10 9.75 -9.20
C PRO A 2 10.60 8.42 -9.79
N ALA A 3 11.41 7.68 -9.04
CA ALA A 3 11.82 6.34 -9.46
C ALA A 3 10.55 5.47 -9.59
N PRO A 4 10.42 4.67 -10.67
CA PRO A 4 9.31 3.74 -10.79
C PRO A 4 9.30 2.77 -9.60
N PRO A 5 8.11 2.31 -9.17
CA PRO A 5 8.03 1.31 -8.12
C PRO A 5 8.82 0.07 -8.53
N ALA A 6 9.74 -0.35 -7.67
CA ALA A 6 10.56 -1.52 -7.96
C ALA A 6 9.72 -2.78 -7.72
N HIS A 7 9.73 -3.68 -8.70
CA HIS A 7 9.07 -4.97 -8.58
C HIS A 7 10.04 -5.97 -7.92
N VAL A 8 9.62 -6.54 -6.79
CA VAL A 8 10.34 -7.63 -6.14
C VAL A 8 9.62 -8.94 -6.45
N PRO A 9 10.26 -9.92 -7.10
CA PRO A 9 9.59 -11.16 -7.51
C PRO A 9 9.16 -12.04 -6.33
N SER A 10 9.76 -11.86 -5.16
CA SER A 10 9.43 -12.64 -3.96
C SER A 10 9.43 -11.76 -2.71
N SER A 11 8.27 -11.60 -2.08
CA SER A 11 8.09 -10.85 -0.84
C SER A 11 8.83 -11.44 0.36
N THR A 12 9.17 -12.73 0.31
CA THR A 12 10.01 -13.41 1.31
C THR A 12 11.47 -12.96 1.27
N SER A 13 11.95 -12.37 0.17
CA SER A 13 13.29 -11.81 0.06
C SER A 13 13.45 -10.50 0.84
N LEU A 14 12.34 -9.88 1.27
CA LEU A 14 12.33 -8.69 2.12
C LEU A 14 12.54 -9.09 3.59
N ASN A 15 13.77 -9.49 3.91
CA ASN A 15 14.17 -9.86 5.25
C ASN A 15 13.99 -8.67 6.21
N GLY A 16 13.33 -8.89 7.35
CA GLY A 16 13.05 -7.84 8.35
C GLY A 16 11.78 -7.01 8.09
N ALA A 17 11.06 -7.27 6.98
CA ALA A 17 9.81 -6.59 6.68
C ALA A 17 8.71 -6.94 7.69
N GLN A 18 8.26 -5.95 8.47
CA GLN A 18 7.12 -6.09 9.38
C GLN A 18 5.81 -5.85 8.64
N TRP A 19 5.24 -6.93 8.10
CA TRP A 19 3.98 -6.90 7.36
C TRP A 19 2.79 -6.59 8.26
N ARG A 20 2.07 -5.54 7.93
CA ARG A 20 0.81 -5.13 8.57
C ARG A 20 -0.33 -5.35 7.59
N ARG A 21 -1.33 -6.11 8.04
CA ARG A 21 -2.57 -6.33 7.29
C ARG A 21 -3.52 -5.16 7.45
N SER A 22 -4.18 -4.74 6.36
CA SER A 22 -5.21 -3.70 6.44
C SER A 22 -6.44 -4.19 7.19
N SER A 23 -7.00 -3.37 8.08
CA SER A 23 -8.25 -3.67 8.81
C SER A 23 -9.49 -3.72 7.90
N ARG A 24 -9.42 -3.17 6.68
CA ARG A 24 -10.45 -3.28 5.64
C ARG A 24 -10.46 -4.65 4.94
N SER A 25 -9.54 -5.56 5.31
CA SER A 25 -9.43 -6.93 4.78
C SER A 25 -10.47 -7.91 5.35
N THR A 26 -11.51 -7.42 6.02
CA THR A 26 -12.62 -8.22 6.58
C THR A 26 -13.67 -8.61 5.53
N GLY A 27 -13.64 -8.01 4.33
CA GLY A 27 -14.54 -8.31 3.22
C GLY A 27 -13.90 -9.16 2.13
N MET A 28 -14.42 -10.38 1.97
CA MET A 28 -14.18 -11.49 1.04
C MET A 28 -12.91 -11.53 0.13
N ASN A 29 -12.40 -10.47 -0.49
CA ASN A 29 -11.55 -10.64 -1.68
C ASN A 29 -10.30 -9.76 -1.85
N ASN A 30 -10.12 -8.64 -1.13
CA ASN A 30 -9.14 -7.60 -1.48
C ASN A 30 -8.09 -7.35 -0.38
N CYS A 31 -7.54 -8.42 0.18
CA CYS A 31 -6.66 -8.34 1.33
C CYS A 31 -5.22 -7.99 0.91
N VAL A 32 -4.74 -6.82 1.36
CA VAL A 32 -3.35 -6.37 1.12
C VAL A 32 -2.58 -6.24 2.43
N GLU A 33 -1.29 -6.51 2.37
CA GLU A 33 -0.34 -6.29 3.46
C GLU A 33 0.72 -5.28 3.04
N ALA A 34 1.06 -4.37 3.93
CA ALA A 34 2.11 -3.38 3.72
C ALA A 34 3.19 -3.47 4.80
N ALA A 35 4.44 -3.26 4.44
CA ALA A 35 5.57 -3.23 5.35
C ALA A 35 6.45 -2.01 5.08
N PHE A 36 6.82 -1.29 6.13
CA PHE A 36 7.85 -0.27 6.05
C PHE A 36 9.21 -0.96 6.10
N LEU A 37 10.09 -0.61 5.18
CA LEU A 37 11.46 -1.07 5.10
C LEU A 37 12.43 0.07 5.42
N ASP A 38 13.69 -0.30 5.62
CA ASP A 38 14.77 0.65 5.78
C ASP A 38 14.89 1.59 4.57
N ALA A 39 15.51 2.75 4.79
CA ALA A 39 15.64 3.82 3.80
C ALA A 39 14.32 4.45 3.30
N GLY A 40 13.22 4.29 4.05
CA GLY A 40 11.94 4.95 3.74
C GLY A 40 11.21 4.32 2.55
N LEU A 41 11.44 3.04 2.31
CA LEU A 41 10.72 2.26 1.32
C LEU A 41 9.47 1.62 1.94
N LEU A 42 8.41 1.52 1.15
CA LEU A 42 7.17 0.86 1.50
C LEU A 42 6.96 -0.33 0.58
N ALA A 43 6.89 -1.53 1.14
CA ALA A 43 6.53 -2.73 0.41
C ALA A 43 5.03 -3.00 0.52
N VAL A 44 4.39 -3.37 -0.58
CA VAL A 44 2.98 -3.78 -0.63
C VAL A 44 2.90 -5.14 -1.31
N ARG A 45 2.18 -6.09 -0.71
CA ARG A 45 1.93 -7.41 -1.28
C ARG A 45 0.48 -7.83 -1.11
N ASP A 46 0.09 -8.81 -1.92
CA ASP A 46 -1.17 -9.51 -1.78
C ASP A 46 -1.11 -10.49 -0.60
N SER A 47 -2.08 -10.43 0.32
CA SER A 47 -2.05 -11.28 1.51
C SER A 47 -2.38 -12.75 1.21
N LYS A 48 -2.98 -13.05 0.06
CA LYS A 48 -3.26 -14.44 -0.37
C LYS A 48 -2.02 -15.07 -1.01
N ARG A 49 -1.10 -14.23 -1.52
CA ARG A 49 0.19 -14.66 -2.08
C ARG A 49 1.37 -14.07 -1.29
N THR A 50 1.52 -14.51 -0.04
CA THR A 50 2.59 -14.08 0.88
C THR A 50 4.02 -14.40 0.43
N ALA A 51 4.19 -15.35 -0.51
CA ALA A 51 5.45 -15.66 -1.18
C ALA A 51 5.53 -15.13 -2.62
N GLY A 52 4.49 -14.43 -3.07
CA GLY A 52 4.41 -13.87 -4.41
C GLY A 52 5.18 -12.56 -4.57
N PRO A 53 4.97 -11.87 -5.69
CA PRO A 53 5.62 -10.60 -5.94
C PRO A 53 5.14 -9.49 -4.98
N ALA A 54 6.06 -8.61 -4.60
CA ALA A 54 5.78 -7.38 -3.86
C ALA A 54 6.15 -6.15 -4.69
N LEU A 55 5.42 -5.06 -4.47
CA LEU A 55 5.70 -3.75 -5.03
C LEU A 55 6.42 -2.90 -3.99
N LEU A 56 7.54 -2.28 -4.37
CA LEU A 56 8.27 -1.33 -3.53
C LEU A 56 8.00 0.10 -4.00
N PHE A 57 7.57 0.94 -3.07
CA PHE A 57 7.39 2.37 -3.26
C PHE A 57 8.44 3.12 -2.46
N GLY A 58 9.14 4.06 -3.09
CA GLY A 58 9.85 5.09 -2.33
C GLY A 58 8.86 6.08 -1.72
N ALA A 59 9.22 6.72 -0.60
CA ALA A 59 8.37 7.70 0.09
C ALA A 59 7.75 8.75 -0.85
N ARG A 60 8.53 9.26 -1.82
CA ARG A 60 8.06 10.25 -2.80
C ARG A 60 7.08 9.68 -3.81
N ALA A 61 7.32 8.45 -4.28
CA ALA A 61 6.42 7.74 -5.19
C ALA A 61 5.11 7.36 -4.49
N TRP A 62 5.19 6.96 -3.23
CA TRP A 62 4.02 6.71 -2.39
C TRP A 62 3.19 7.97 -2.18
N HIS A 63 3.83 9.11 -1.87
CA HIS A 63 3.13 10.38 -1.73
C HIS A 63 2.48 10.83 -3.05
N SER A 64 3.17 10.68 -4.19
CA SER A 64 2.59 10.96 -5.50
C SER A 64 1.40 10.06 -5.82
N PHE A 65 1.49 8.77 -5.48
CA PHE A 65 0.38 7.82 -5.62
C PHE A 65 -0.84 8.28 -4.81
N LEU A 66 -0.66 8.62 -3.53
CA LEU A 66 -1.74 9.11 -2.66
C LEU A 66 -2.32 10.43 -3.16
N SER A 67 -1.49 11.35 -3.66
CA SER A 67 -1.96 12.63 -4.19
C SER A 67 -2.78 12.51 -5.48
N GLY A 68 -2.65 11.38 -6.18
CA GLY A 68 -3.44 11.08 -7.38
C GLY A 68 -4.75 10.35 -7.08
N LEU A 69 -4.98 9.94 -5.84
CA LEU A 69 -6.27 9.36 -5.45
C LEU A 69 -7.30 10.50 -5.38
N PRO A 70 -8.52 10.31 -5.92
CA PRO A 70 -9.58 11.25 -5.67
C PRO A 70 -9.79 11.32 -4.16
N VAL A 71 -9.66 12.52 -3.62
CA VAL A 71 -10.16 12.79 -2.27
C VAL A 71 -11.67 12.62 -2.41
N GLU A 72 -12.23 11.55 -1.89
CA GLU A 72 -13.68 11.49 -1.67
C GLU A 72 -13.98 12.66 -0.75
N LEU A 73 -14.47 13.76 -1.33
CA LEU A 73 -15.26 14.74 -0.60
C LEU A 73 -16.54 13.98 -0.24
N ASP A 74 -16.50 13.24 0.87
CA ASP A 74 -17.70 12.88 1.59
C ASP A 74 -18.40 14.21 1.87
N GLU A 75 -19.51 14.45 1.18
CA GLU A 75 -20.33 15.64 1.32
C GLU A 75 -20.53 15.93 2.81
N ALA A 76 -20.16 17.15 3.22
CA ALA A 76 -20.64 17.69 4.48
C ALA A 76 -22.16 17.50 4.53
N PRO A 77 -22.75 17.02 5.64
CA PRO A 77 -24.19 16.86 5.72
C PRO A 77 -24.84 18.21 5.42
N ASP A 78 -25.51 18.27 4.27
CA ASP A 78 -26.29 19.40 3.82
C ASP A 78 -27.31 19.75 4.91
N SER A 79 -27.47 21.06 5.07
CA SER A 79 -28.31 21.70 6.05
C SER A 79 -29.75 21.25 5.90
N ARG A 80 -30.22 20.37 6.80
CA ARG A 80 -31.65 20.18 7.01
C ARG A 80 -32.15 21.14 8.09
N SER A 81 -33.08 21.97 7.62
CA SER A 81 -33.75 23.12 8.23
C SER A 81 -34.32 22.90 9.62
#